data_AF-A0A4R4F6C4-F1
#
_entry.id   AF-A0A4R4F6C4-F1
#
_cell.length_a   1.000
_cell.length_b   1.000
_cell.length_c   1.000
_cell.angle_alpha   90.00
_cell.angle_beta   90.00
_cell.angle_gamma   90.00
#
_symmetry.space_group_name_H-M   'P 1'
#
loop_
_entity.id
_entity.type
_entity.pdbx_description
1 polymer ?
#
loop_
_entity_poly.entity_id
_entity_poly.type
_entity_poly.pdbx_seq_one_letter_code
_entity_poly.pdbx_strand_id
1 'polypeptide(L)'
;MSHKEIIHALFDEMASEMASFIKESQSGFNEGWVPATYIKDQLQLKKSAYPQGNKIDNETGWLFATLARYLQDKEKVDFKKIGGRSFYKCK
;
A
#
# COMPACT_ATOMS: atom_id res chain seq x y z
N MET A 1 3.43 -6.28 -26.29
CA MET A 1 3.92 -5.54 -25.12
C MET A 1 5.30 -6.05 -24.75
N SER A 2 6.18 -5.15 -24.34
CA SER A 2 7.46 -5.46 -23.73
C SER A 2 7.29 -5.92 -22.27
N HIS A 3 8.30 -6.58 -21.71
CA HIS A 3 8.32 -6.94 -20.29
C HIS A 3 8.14 -5.72 -19.37
N LYS A 4 8.69 -4.56 -19.76
CA LYS A 4 8.52 -3.31 -19.02
C LYS A 4 7.05 -2.90 -18.92
N GLU A 5 6.33 -2.94 -20.04
CA GLU A 5 4.90 -2.57 -20.09
C GLU A 5 4.06 -3.52 -19.25
N ILE A 6 4.35 -4.82 -19.30
CA ILE A 6 3.65 -5.83 -18.50
C ILE A 6 3.87 -5.58 -17.00
N ILE A 7 5.11 -5.34 -16.58
CA ILE A 7 5.42 -5.05 -15.16
C ILE A 7 4.68 -3.80 -14.69
N HIS A 8 4.65 -2.75 -15.51
CA HIS A 8 3.95 -1.51 -15.15
C HIS A 8 2.43 -1.74 -15.05
N ALA A 9 1.83 -2.51 -15.97
CA ALA A 9 0.41 -2.83 -15.91
C ALA A 9 0.05 -3.61 -14.63
N LEU A 10 0.83 -4.63 -14.28
CA LEU A 10 0.63 -5.41 -13.05
C LEU A 10 0.80 -4.54 -11.80
N PHE A 11 1.74 -3.60 -11.81
CA PHE A 11 1.93 -2.67 -10.70
C PHE A 11 0.73 -1.71 -10.55
N ASP A 12 0.18 -1.23 -11.66
CA ASP A 12 -1.05 -0.43 -11.68
C ASP A 12 -2.26 -1.19 -11.13
N GLU A 13 -2.43 -2.43 -11.56
CA GLU A 13 -3.49 -3.32 -11.07
C GLU A 13 -3.35 -3.55 -9.57
N MET A 14 -2.15 -3.88 -9.10
CA MET A 14 -1.87 -4.08 -7.67
C MET A 14 -2.16 -2.82 -6.84
N ALA A 15 -1.78 -1.64 -7.32
CA ALA A 15 -2.09 -0.38 -6.66
C ALA A 15 -3.60 -0.10 -6.64
N SER A 16 -4.29 -0.39 -7.74
CA SER A 16 -5.74 -0.22 -7.85
C SER A 16 -6.49 -1.13 -6.89
N GLU A 17 -6.08 -2.40 -6.74
CA GLU A 17 -6.65 -3.32 -5.75
C GLU A 17 -6.45 -2.82 -4.31
N MET A 18 -5.27 -2.28 -3.99
CA MET A 18 -5.05 -1.67 -2.67
C MET A 18 -5.97 -0.44 -2.45
N ALA A 19 -6.20 0.38 -3.47
CA ALA A 19 -7.12 1.50 -3.39
C ALA A 19 -8.57 1.03 -3.17
N SER A 20 -9.02 0.02 -3.92
CA SER A 20 -10.34 -0.60 -3.74
C SER A 20 -10.54 -1.09 -2.30
N PHE A 21 -9.56 -1.81 -1.76
CA PHE A 21 -9.57 -2.26 -0.38
C PHE A 21 -9.67 -1.10 0.63
N ILE A 22 -8.87 -0.03 0.43
CA ILE A 22 -8.94 1.16 1.29
C ILE A 22 -10.34 1.75 1.24
N LYS A 23 -10.91 1.92 0.04
CA LYS A 23 -12.25 2.51 -0.18
C LYS A 23 -13.35 1.72 0.52
N GLU A 24 -13.35 0.41 0.42
CA GLU A 24 -14.30 -0.48 1.10
C GLU A 24 -14.16 -0.40 2.62
N SER A 25 -12.92 -0.35 3.09
CA SER A 25 -12.60 -0.30 4.52
C SER A 25 -13.03 1.01 5.20
N GLN A 26 -13.16 2.12 4.46
CA GLN A 26 -13.42 3.45 5.06
C GLN A 26 -14.66 3.47 5.95
N SER A 27 -15.71 2.72 5.61
CA SER A 27 -16.94 2.68 6.40
C SER A 27 -16.75 2.16 7.82
N GLY A 28 -15.69 1.36 8.06
CA GLY A 28 -15.34 0.80 9.37
C GLY A 28 -14.43 1.68 10.22
N PHE A 29 -13.98 2.84 9.73
CA PHE A 29 -13.03 3.70 10.44
C PHE A 29 -13.54 5.13 10.61
N ASN A 30 -13.11 5.77 11.69
CA ASN A 30 -13.52 7.15 12.01
C ASN A 30 -13.17 8.10 10.86
N GLU A 31 -14.15 8.90 10.43
CA GLU A 31 -14.05 9.85 9.31
C GLU A 31 -13.55 9.23 7.98
N GLY A 32 -13.59 7.90 7.85
CA GLY A 32 -13.11 7.18 6.69
C GLY A 32 -11.59 6.98 6.61
N TRP A 33 -10.84 7.29 7.67
CA TRP A 33 -9.38 7.19 7.64
C TRP A 33 -8.88 5.81 8.06
N VAL A 34 -8.36 5.07 7.09
CA VAL A 34 -7.89 3.69 7.27
C VAL A 34 -6.43 3.68 7.74
N PRO A 35 -6.09 3.02 8.86
CA PRO A 35 -4.71 2.94 9.34
C PRO A 35 -3.80 2.15 8.39
N ALA A 36 -2.58 2.64 8.16
CA ALA A 36 -1.56 1.94 7.37
C ALA A 36 -1.19 0.57 7.94
N THR A 37 -1.25 0.40 9.26
CA THR A 37 -1.03 -0.91 9.90
C THR A 37 -2.10 -1.91 9.49
N TYR A 38 -3.36 -1.50 9.51
CA TYR A 38 -4.49 -2.34 9.08
C TYR A 38 -4.33 -2.76 7.62
N ILE A 39 -4.04 -1.82 6.71
CA ILE A 39 -3.88 -2.13 5.28
C ILE A 39 -2.74 -3.14 5.06
N LYS A 40 -1.58 -2.90 5.69
CA LYS A 40 -0.42 -3.79 5.57
C LYS A 40 -0.70 -5.19 6.08
N ASP A 41 -1.41 -5.31 7.20
CA ASP A 41 -1.65 -6.58 7.86
C ASP A 41 -2.71 -7.39 7.11
N GLN A 42 -3.82 -6.75 6.69
CA GLN A 42 -4.89 -7.43 5.95
C GLN A 42 -4.48 -7.88 4.56
N LEU A 43 -3.67 -7.08 3.86
CA LEU A 43 -3.18 -7.40 2.51
C LEU A 43 -1.81 -8.11 2.52
N GLN A 44 -1.27 -8.43 3.69
CA GLN A 44 0.04 -9.08 3.86
C GLN A 44 1.18 -8.39 3.07
N LEU A 45 1.21 -7.05 3.10
CA LEU A 45 2.15 -6.23 2.34
C LEU A 45 3.48 -5.98 3.06
N LYS A 46 3.67 -6.59 4.23
CA LYS A 46 4.98 -6.73 4.85
C LYS A 46 5.64 -7.95 4.20
N LYS A 47 6.72 -7.73 3.45
CA LYS A 47 7.43 -8.79 2.71
C LYS A 47 8.92 -8.72 3.01
N SER A 48 9.58 -9.88 2.97
CA SER A 48 11.04 -9.94 2.91
C SER A 48 11.49 -9.34 1.57
N ALA A 49 12.20 -8.22 1.64
CA ALA A 49 12.67 -7.49 0.46
C ALA A 49 14.10 -7.87 0.04
N TYR A 50 14.71 -8.85 0.71
CA TYR A 50 16.10 -9.24 0.55
C TYR A 50 16.22 -10.65 -0.02
N PRO A 51 17.29 -10.95 -0.79
CA PRO A 51 17.57 -12.30 -1.25
C PRO A 51 17.65 -13.26 -0.06
N GLN A 52 17.21 -14.51 -0.24
CA GLN A 52 17.20 -15.53 0.82
C GLN A 52 18.58 -15.79 1.44
N GLY A 53 19.67 -15.59 0.66
CA GLY A 53 21.05 -15.72 1.15
C GLY A 53 21.47 -14.61 2.13
N ASN A 54 20.76 -13.49 2.15
CA ASN A 54 20.96 -12.41 3.12
C ASN A 54 20.00 -12.62 4.29
N LYS A 55 20.50 -13.19 5.40
CA LYS A 55 19.73 -13.36 6.64
C LYS A 55 19.47 -12.00 7.30
N ILE A 56 18.41 -11.34 6.86
CA ILE A 56 17.86 -10.13 7.48
C ILE A 56 16.43 -10.49 7.89
N ASP A 57 16.22 -10.65 9.19
CA ASP A 57 14.99 -11.19 9.77
C ASP A 57 13.88 -10.14 9.92
N ASN A 58 13.68 -9.31 8.89
CA ASN A 58 12.77 -8.18 8.97
C ASN A 58 11.83 -8.18 7.77
N GLU A 59 10.55 -8.51 7.98
CA GLU A 59 9.51 -8.18 7.01
C GLU A 59 9.35 -6.66 6.93
N THR A 60 9.45 -6.13 5.72
CA THR A 60 9.44 -4.69 5.48
C THR A 60 8.17 -4.27 4.77
N GLY A 61 7.63 -3.09 5.12
CA GLY A 61 6.44 -2.54 4.48
C GLY A 61 6.71 -1.79 3.18
N TRP A 62 7.79 -2.12 2.44
CA TRP A 62 8.28 -1.26 1.36
C TRP A 62 7.35 -1.32 0.17
N LEU A 63 6.84 -2.52 -0.16
CA LEU A 63 5.84 -2.70 -1.20
C LEU A 63 4.60 -1.81 -0.94
N PHE A 64 4.08 -1.84 0.29
CA PHE A 64 2.99 -0.94 0.70
C PHE A 64 3.36 0.54 0.49
N ALA A 65 4.54 0.96 0.94
CA ALA A 65 4.95 2.36 0.82
C ALA A 65 5.06 2.80 -0.64
N THR A 66 5.57 1.93 -1.52
CA THR A 66 5.68 2.18 -2.96
C THR A 66 4.32 2.28 -3.62
N LEU A 67 3.39 1.35 -3.34
CA LEU A 67 2.01 1.41 -3.87
C LEU A 67 1.26 2.64 -3.35
N ALA A 68 1.40 2.97 -2.08
CA ALA A 68 0.71 4.10 -1.46
C ALA A 68 1.20 5.43 -2.05
N ARG A 69 2.52 5.58 -2.24
CA ARG A 69 3.08 6.76 -2.89
C ARG A 69 2.61 6.88 -4.34
N TYR A 70 2.57 5.76 -5.07
CA TYR A 70 2.08 5.73 -6.43
C TYR A 70 0.62 6.19 -6.55
N LEU A 71 -0.25 5.74 -5.66
CA LEU A 71 -1.64 6.19 -5.60
C LEU A 71 -1.76 7.68 -5.22
N GLN A 72 -0.90 8.19 -4.34
CA GLN A 72 -0.88 9.61 -4.00
C GLN A 72 -0.46 10.47 -5.20
N ASP A 73 0.57 10.06 -5.94
CA ASP A 73 1.03 10.78 -7.13
C ASP A 73 -0.05 10.81 -8.23
N LYS A 74 -0.94 9.81 -8.25
CA LYS A 74 -2.14 9.74 -9.10
C LYS A 74 -3.38 10.39 -8.48
N GLU A 75 -3.25 11.05 -7.34
CA GLU A 75 -4.33 11.70 -6.60
C GLU A 75 -5.49 10.76 -6.22
N LYS A 76 -5.26 9.44 -6.10
CA LYS A 76 -6.29 8.45 -5.76
C LYS A 76 -6.51 8.30 -4.26
N VAL A 77 -5.52 8.65 -3.46
CA VAL A 77 -5.60 8.58 -1.99
C VAL A 77 -5.02 9.83 -1.36
N ASP A 78 -5.62 10.22 -0.25
CA ASP A 78 -5.08 11.19 0.69
C ASP A 78 -4.32 10.48 1.81
N PHE A 79 -3.34 11.18 2.37
CA PHE A 79 -2.53 10.72 3.48
C PHE A 79 -2.65 11.70 4.64
N LYS A 80 -2.74 11.16 5.86
CA LYS A 80 -2.50 11.93 7.07
C LYS A 80 -1.63 11.17 8.06
N LYS A 81 -0.91 11.94 8.87
CA LYS A 81 -0.13 11.42 9.99
C LYS A 81 -0.61 12.05 11.28
N ILE A 82 -0.94 11.21 12.27
CA ILE A 82 -1.31 11.64 13.63
C ILE A 82 -0.36 10.94 14.60
N GLY A 83 0.52 11.72 15.23
CA GLY A 83 1.63 11.19 16.02
C GLY A 83 2.51 10.24 15.19
N GLY A 84 2.74 9.03 15.68
CA GLY A 84 3.51 7.99 14.98
C GLY A 84 2.72 7.18 13.95
N ARG A 85 1.41 7.41 13.78
CA ARG A 85 0.53 6.57 12.96
C ARG A 85 0.19 7.24 11.63
N SER A 86 0.25 6.44 10.57
CA SER A 86 -0.07 6.85 9.20
C SER A 86 -1.46 6.33 8.82
N PHE A 87 -2.22 7.13 8.11
CA PHE A 87 -3.58 6.81 7.67
C PHE A 87 -3.77 7.22 6.22
N TYR A 88 -4.64 6.49 5.53
CA TYR A 88 -4.98 6.72 4.13
C TYR A 88 -6.49 6.76 3.96
N LYS A 89 -6.94 7.53 2.97
CA LYS A 89 -8.34 7.65 2.59
C LYS A 89 -8.41 7.77 1.07
N CYS A 90 -9.26 7.00 0.42
CA CYS A 90 -9.54 7.17 -1.00
C CYS A 90 -10.37 8.43 -1.24
N LYS A 91 -10.09 9.09 -2.36
CA LYS A 91 -10.91 10.21 -2.84
C LYS A 91 -12.23 9.72 -3.43
#